data_AF-D6TTD0-F1
#
_entry.id   AF-D6TTD0-F1
#
_cell.length_a   1.000
_cell.length_b   1.000
_cell.length_c   1.000
_cell.angle_alpha   90.00
_cell.angle_beta   90.00
_cell.angle_gamma   90.00
#
_symmetry.space_group_name_H-M   'P 1'
#
loop_
_entity.id
_entity.type
_entity.pdbx_description
1 polymer ?
#
loop_
_entity_poly.entity_id
_entity_poly.type
_entity_poly.pdbx_seq_one_letter_code
_entity_poly.pdbx_strand_id
1 'polypeptide(L)'
;MARLVSLPALTRAMLPEWQAHWQRSLAHWSGEISFTIGKEAFTLRISGTNLSLLDTSNVAPDTLAMTPQTFMQAIFGYRPIVSAIQAHERMLPGDHVTVLAILFPAGQTWIPASDWF
;
A
#
# COMPACT_ATOMS: atom_id res chain seq x y z
N MET A 1 -17.64 -5.91 8.73
CA MET A 1 -16.59 -4.89 8.46
C MET A 1 -15.20 -5.52 8.57
N ALA A 2 -14.34 -5.40 7.57
CA ALA A 2 -12.97 -5.93 7.66
C ALA A 2 -12.13 -5.09 8.62
N ARG A 3 -11.49 -5.73 9.61
CA ARG A 3 -10.63 -5.08 10.60
C ARG A 3 -9.20 -5.59 10.46
N LEU A 4 -8.24 -4.67 10.43
CA LEU A 4 -6.83 -5.00 10.47
C LEU A 4 -6.47 -5.53 11.88
N VAL A 5 -6.06 -6.79 11.96
CA VAL A 5 -5.64 -7.44 13.22
C VAL A 5 -4.11 -7.49 13.32
N SER A 6 -3.42 -7.71 12.20
CA SER A 6 -1.95 -7.74 12.14
C SER A 6 -1.49 -7.17 10.81
N LEU A 7 -0.80 -6.02 10.85
CA LEU A 7 -0.21 -5.44 9.64
C LEU A 7 0.87 -6.34 9.03
N PRO A 8 1.81 -6.92 9.79
CA PRO A 8 2.84 -7.79 9.20
C PRO A 8 2.29 -9.04 8.51
N ALA A 9 1.25 -9.65 9.06
CA ALA A 9 0.61 -10.81 8.43
C ALA A 9 -0.09 -10.42 7.13
N LEU A 10 -0.80 -9.29 7.13
CA LEU A 10 -1.50 -8.80 5.94
C LEU A 10 -0.51 -8.39 4.84
N THR A 11 0.53 -7.63 5.15
CA THR A 11 1.51 -7.18 4.15
C THR A 11 2.23 -8.36 3.51
N ARG A 12 2.61 -9.37 4.29
CA ARG A 12 3.20 -10.62 3.76
C ARG A 12 2.23 -11.38 2.86
N ALA A 13 0.94 -11.42 3.20
CA ALA A 13 -0.08 -12.06 2.38
C ALA A 13 -0.37 -11.28 1.08
N MET A 14 -0.26 -9.95 1.11
CA MET A 14 -0.50 -9.07 -0.04
C MET A 14 0.69 -8.96 -0.99
N LEU A 15 1.90 -9.28 -0.54
CA LEU A 15 3.12 -9.15 -1.33
C LEU A 15 3.06 -9.81 -2.71
N PRO A 16 2.52 -11.04 -2.88
CA PRO A 16 2.41 -11.67 -4.19
C PRO A 16 1.49 -10.90 -5.15
N GLU A 17 0.37 -10.37 -4.66
CA GLU A 17 -0.56 -9.58 -5.47
C GLU A 17 0.05 -8.22 -5.87
N TRP A 18 0.70 -7.54 -4.93
CA TRP A 18 1.46 -6.31 -5.23
C TRP A 18 2.54 -6.55 -6.27
N GLN A 19 3.27 -7.67 -6.17
CA GLN A 19 4.26 -8.05 -7.17
C GLN A 19 3.63 -8.33 -8.53
N ALA A 20 2.48 -9.01 -8.58
CA ALA A 20 1.76 -9.24 -9.83
C ALA A 20 1.27 -7.92 -10.47
N HIS A 21 0.72 -6.99 -9.67
CA HIS A 21 0.32 -5.67 -10.16
C HIS A 21 1.50 -4.88 -10.73
N TRP A 22 2.62 -4.86 -10.01
CA TRP A 22 3.82 -4.16 -10.45
C TRP A 22 4.37 -4.73 -11.75
N GLN A 23 4.51 -6.05 -11.84
CA GLN A 23 4.99 -6.73 -13.04
C GLN A 23 4.08 -6.49 -14.26
N ARG A 24 2.76 -6.41 -14.06
CA ARG A 24 1.80 -6.09 -15.13
C ARG A 24 1.90 -4.65 -15.62
N SER A 25 2.37 -3.73 -14.79
CA SER A 25 2.43 -2.30 -15.15
C SER A 25 3.57 -1.96 -16.11
N LEU A 26 4.58 -2.83 -16.23
CA LEU A 26 5.83 -2.59 -16.99
C LEU A 26 6.58 -1.32 -16.56
N ALA A 27 6.23 -0.73 -15.41
CA ALA A 27 6.91 0.42 -14.86
C ALA A 27 8.31 0.05 -14.37
N HIS A 28 9.23 1.00 -14.47
CA HIS A 28 10.60 0.85 -13.99
C HIS A 28 10.84 1.90 -12.92
N TRP A 29 10.89 1.47 -11.66
CA TRP A 29 11.19 2.32 -10.52
C TRP A 29 11.96 1.52 -9.49
N SER A 30 12.86 2.20 -8.79
CA SER A 30 13.63 1.62 -7.70
C SER A 30 13.66 2.62 -6.55
N GLY A 31 13.31 2.15 -5.36
CA GLY A 31 13.25 2.98 -4.18
C GLY A 31 12.54 2.28 -3.05
N GLU A 32 12.36 3.02 -1.96
CA GLU A 32 11.72 2.52 -0.75
C GLU A 32 10.54 3.41 -0.40
N ILE A 33 9.43 2.79 0.00
CA ILE A 33 8.25 3.49 0.47
C ILE A 33 7.94 2.98 1.87
N SER A 34 8.09 3.84 2.86
CA SER A 34 7.73 3.54 4.24
C SER A 34 6.27 3.92 4.50
N PHE A 35 5.55 3.03 5.18
CA PHE A 35 4.18 3.25 5.60
C PHE A 35 4.06 3.13 7.11
N THR A 36 3.26 4.00 7.71
CA THR A 36 2.85 3.91 9.12
C THR A 36 1.34 3.77 9.17
N ILE A 37 0.85 2.60 9.58
CA ILE A 37 -0.57 2.28 9.70
C ILE A 37 -0.93 2.21 11.19
N GLY A 38 -1.50 3.29 11.72
CA GLY A 38 -1.76 3.43 13.15
C GLY A 38 -0.46 3.44 13.97
N LYS A 39 -0.15 2.34 14.68
CA LYS A 39 1.06 2.19 15.51
C LYS A 39 2.12 1.28 14.89
N GLU A 40 1.79 0.62 13.79
CA GLU A 40 2.68 -0.31 13.10
C GLU A 40 3.24 0.34 11.83
N ALA A 41 4.45 -0.03 11.45
CA ALA A 41 5.08 0.47 10.24
C ALA A 41 5.69 -0.68 9.44
N PHE A 42 5.78 -0.50 8.12
CA PHE A 42 6.51 -1.38 7.23
C PHE A 42 7.11 -0.58 6.08
N THR A 43 8.20 -1.09 5.50
CA THR A 43 8.83 -0.49 4.33
C THR A 43 8.77 -1.46 3.17
N LEU A 44 8.30 -0.95 2.04
CA LEU A 44 8.26 -1.66 0.78
C LEU A 44 9.45 -1.20 -0.07
N ARG A 45 10.34 -2.12 -0.42
CA ARG A 45 11.44 -1.87 -1.36
C ARG A 45 11.03 -2.37 -2.73
N ILE A 46 11.21 -1.53 -3.73
CA ILE A 46 11.07 -1.88 -5.14
C ILE A 46 12.45 -1.77 -5.76
N SER A 47 12.84 -2.78 -6.51
CA SER A 47 14.13 -2.82 -7.22
C SER A 47 13.89 -3.33 -8.63
N GLY A 48 13.66 -2.39 -9.55
CA GLY A 48 13.26 -2.71 -10.92
C GLY A 48 11.88 -3.35 -10.94
N THR A 49 11.83 -4.67 -11.17
CA THR A 49 10.57 -5.46 -11.27
C THR A 49 10.25 -6.26 -10.01
N ASN A 50 11.13 -6.23 -9.00
CA ASN A 50 10.97 -7.01 -7.78
C ASN A 50 10.48 -6.13 -6.62
N LEU A 51 9.57 -6.68 -5.82
CA LEU A 51 9.11 -6.09 -4.58
C LEU A 51 9.56 -6.95 -3.39
N SER A 52 9.98 -6.29 -2.32
CA SER A 52 10.28 -6.95 -1.06
C SER A 52 9.84 -6.11 0.13
N LEU A 53 9.44 -6.79 1.20
CA LEU A 53 9.17 -6.15 2.49
C LEU A 53 10.48 -6.12 3.29
N LEU A 54 10.81 -4.95 3.82
CA LEU A 54 11.91 -4.80 4.76
C LEU A 54 11.34 -4.90 6.18
N ASP A 55 11.90 -5.82 6.99
CA ASP A 55 11.53 -5.99 8.39
C ASP A 55 12.05 -4.84 9.29
N THR A 56 12.88 -3.94 8.75
CA THR A 56 13.44 -2.82 9.51
C THR A 56 12.45 -1.66 9.64
N SER A 57 12.05 -1.34 10.88
CA SER A 57 11.39 -0.09 11.31
C SER A 57 12.24 1.17 11.09
N ASN A 58 13.07 1.22 10.05
CA ASN A 58 13.75 2.44 9.68
C ASN A 58 12.72 3.29 8.93
N VAL A 59 12.00 4.10 9.71
CA VAL A 59 11.05 5.10 9.24
C VAL A 59 11.86 6.06 8.37
N ALA A 60 11.79 5.89 7.05
CA ALA A 60 12.39 6.84 6.13
C ALA A 60 11.74 8.22 6.34
N PRO A 61 12.46 9.33 6.09
CA PRO A 61 11.90 10.67 6.25
C PRO A 61 10.59 10.87 5.49
N ASP A 62 10.38 10.13 4.39
CA ASP A 62 9.18 10.13 3.57
C ASP A 62 8.23 8.98 3.90
N THR A 63 7.78 8.92 5.16
CA THR A 63 6.82 7.91 5.60
C THR A 63 5.38 8.34 5.39
N LEU A 64 4.61 7.48 4.74
CA LEU A 64 3.17 7.61 4.54
C LEU A 64 2.41 7.13 5.76
N ALA A 65 1.95 8.06 6.59
CA ALA A 65 1.02 7.72 7.66
C ALA A 65 -0.38 7.46 7.07
N MET A 66 -1.19 6.60 7.70
CA MET A 66 -2.64 6.56 7.54
C MET A 66 -3.27 5.71 8.64
N THR A 67 -4.60 5.78 8.76
CA THR A 67 -5.33 4.93 9.70
C THR A 67 -5.48 3.50 9.13
N PRO A 68 -5.61 2.47 9.99
CA PRO A 68 -5.93 1.12 9.55
C PRO A 68 -7.17 1.04 8.66
N GLN A 69 -8.18 1.86 8.93
CA GLN A 69 -9.40 1.90 8.13
C GLN A 69 -9.14 2.40 6.70
N THR A 70 -8.41 3.50 6.56
CA THR A 70 -8.05 4.05 5.24
C THR A 70 -7.20 3.07 4.45
N PHE A 71 -6.26 2.38 5.10
CA PHE A 71 -5.44 1.35 4.48
C PHE A 71 -6.28 0.18 3.95
N MET A 72 -7.23 -0.33 4.75
CA MET A 72 -8.12 -1.40 4.32
C MET A 72 -9.00 -0.96 3.14
N GLN A 73 -9.50 0.27 3.14
CA GLN A 73 -10.27 0.81 2.02
C GLN A 73 -9.44 0.89 0.72
N ALA A 74 -8.15 1.19 0.82
CA ALA A 74 -7.24 1.20 -0.32
C ALA A 74 -6.94 -0.22 -0.83
N ILE A 75 -6.69 -1.19 0.06
CA ILE A 75 -6.46 -2.59 -0.31
C ILE A 75 -7.65 -3.18 -1.06
N PHE A 76 -8.87 -2.93 -0.59
CA PHE A 76 -10.07 -3.49 -1.19
C PHE A 76 -10.63 -2.65 -2.37
N GLY A 77 -9.88 -1.63 -2.82
CA GLY A 77 -10.26 -0.81 -3.96
C GLY A 77 -11.48 0.11 -3.75
N TYR A 78 -11.98 0.23 -2.52
CA TYR A 78 -13.11 1.12 -2.17
C TYR A 78 -12.72 2.60 -2.27
N ARG A 79 -11.46 2.93 -1.99
CA ARG A 79 -10.97 4.31 -2.02
C ARG A 79 -9.57 4.34 -2.67
N PRO A 80 -9.31 5.21 -3.66
CA PRO A 80 -7.98 5.34 -4.25
C PRO A 80 -6.94 5.76 -3.20
N ILE A 81 -5.77 5.11 -3.20
CA ILE A 81 -4.70 5.46 -2.26
C ILE A 81 -4.23 6.90 -2.41
N VAL A 82 -4.31 7.46 -3.63
CA VAL A 82 -4.00 8.87 -3.90
C VAL A 82 -4.84 9.83 -3.05
N SER A 83 -6.11 9.49 -2.79
CA SER A 83 -6.99 10.30 -1.95
C SER A 83 -6.68 10.18 -0.45
N ALA A 84 -6.04 9.07 -0.02
CA ALA A 84 -5.51 8.91 1.34
C ALA A 84 -4.22 9.72 1.52
N ILE A 85 -3.42 9.82 0.47
CA ILE A 85 -2.17 10.58 0.44
C ILE A 85 -2.45 12.09 0.47
N GLN A 86 -3.42 12.58 -0.29
CA GLN A 86 -3.77 14.01 -0.31
C GLN A 86 -4.26 14.57 1.04
N ALA A 87 -4.71 13.70 1.95
CA ALA A 87 -5.04 14.09 3.32
C ALA A 87 -3.80 14.40 4.17
N HIS A 88 -2.60 14.06 3.68
CA HIS A 88 -1.33 14.38 4.32
C HIS A 88 -0.76 15.68 3.74
N GLU A 89 -0.40 16.62 4.61
CA GLU A 89 0.13 17.94 4.25
C GLU A 89 1.52 17.89 3.58
N ARG A 90 2.10 16.69 3.36
CA ARG A 90 3.34 16.49 2.62
C ARG A 90 3.05 16.06 1.18
N MET A 91 3.50 16.89 0.23
CA MET A 91 3.60 16.47 -1.17
C MET A 91 4.63 15.34 -1.29
N LEU A 92 4.19 14.14 -1.65
CA LEU A 92 5.11 13.11 -2.12
C LEU A 92 5.60 13.45 -3.53
N PRO A 93 6.83 13.03 -3.90
CA PRO A 93 7.27 13.10 -5.27
C PRO A 93 6.28 12.37 -6.21
N GLY A 94 6.03 12.92 -7.40
CA GLY A 94 5.03 12.38 -8.34
C GLY A 94 5.25 10.91 -8.70
N ASP A 95 6.50 10.45 -8.71
CA ASP A 95 6.86 9.06 -8.96
C ASP A 95 6.29 8.12 -7.88
N HIS A 96 6.30 8.55 -6.60
CA HIS A 96 5.75 7.74 -5.51
C HIS A 96 4.24 7.60 -5.65
N VAL A 97 3.54 8.66 -6.05
CA VAL A 97 2.10 8.62 -6.30
C VAL A 97 1.76 7.62 -7.40
N THR A 98 2.55 7.60 -8.47
CA THR A 98 2.38 6.67 -9.60
C THR A 98 2.61 5.23 -9.17
N VAL A 99 3.69 4.96 -8.43
CA VAL A 99 3.99 3.63 -7.87
C VAL A 99 2.84 3.15 -6.97
N LEU A 100 2.32 4.03 -6.10
CA LEU A 100 1.23 3.68 -5.19
C LEU A 100 -0.07 3.41 -5.94
N ALA A 101 -0.38 4.17 -6.98
CA ALA A 101 -1.55 3.93 -7.82
C ALA A 101 -1.49 2.57 -8.56
N ILE A 102 -0.28 2.11 -8.92
CA ILE A 102 -0.06 0.78 -9.51
C ILE A 102 -0.28 -0.33 -8.48
N LEU A 103 0.29 -0.18 -7.28
CA LEU A 103 0.21 -1.20 -6.23
C LEU A 103 -1.19 -1.32 -5.60
N PHE A 104 -1.94 -0.22 -5.58
CA PHE A 104 -3.30 -0.15 -5.03
C PHE A 104 -4.27 0.33 -6.12
N PRO A 105 -4.62 -0.54 -7.08
CA PRO A 105 -5.51 -0.16 -8.16
C PRO A 105 -6.89 0.24 -7.63
N ALA A 106 -7.38 1.41 -8.05
CA ALA A 106 -8.73 1.85 -7.75
C ALA A 106 -9.74 1.13 -8.66
N GLY A 107 -10.94 0.87 -8.15
CA GLY A 107 -12.06 0.35 -8.95
C GLY A 107 -12.15 -1.17 -9.06
N GLN A 108 -11.16 -1.93 -8.58
CA GLN A 108 -11.34 -3.35 -8.25
C GLN A 108 -12.01 -3.44 -6.88
N THR A 109 -13.32 -3.19 -6.84
CA THR A 109 -14.11 -3.38 -5.63
C THR A 109 -14.13 -4.86 -5.31
N TRP A 110 -13.48 -5.23 -4.21
CA TRP A 110 -13.62 -6.58 -3.68
C TRP A 110 -15.10 -6.84 -3.39
N ILE A 111 -15.68 -7.81 -4.11
CA ILE A 111 -17.07 -8.20 -3.93
C ILE A 111 -17.12 -9.22 -2.79
N PRO A 112 -17.79 -8.93 -1.66
CA PRO A 112 -17.97 -9.91 -0.61
C PRO A 112 -18.67 -11.14 -1.15
N ALA A 113 -18.19 -12.33 -0.79
CA ALA A 113 -18.82 -13.59 -1.16
C ALA A 113 -20.22 -13.75 -0.51
N SER A 114 -20.49 -13.02 0.56
CA SER A 114 -21.78 -12.98 1.24
C SER A 114 -21.95 -11.68 2.03
N ASP A 115 -23.19 -11.22 2.19
CA ASP A 115 -23.54 -10.05 3.02
C ASP A 115 -23.44 -10.30 4.54
N TRP A 116 -22.97 -11.48 4.97
CA TRP A 116 -22.77 -11.77 6.40
C TRP A 116 -21.54 -11.04 6.94
N PHE A 117 -21.79 -10.03 7.77
CA PHE A 117 -20.84 -9.37 8.65
C PHE A 117 -21.37 -9.29 10.08
#